data_AF-A0A849Z9T9-F1
#
_entry.id   AF-A0A849Z9T9-F1
#
_cell.length_a   1.000
_cell.length_b   1.000
_cell.length_c   1.000
_cell.angle_alpha   90.00
_cell.angle_beta   90.00
_cell.angle_gamma   90.00
#
_symmetry.space_group_name_H-M   'P 1'
#
loop_
_entity.id
_entity.type
_entity.pdbx_description
1 polymer ?
#
loop_
_entity_poly.entity_id
_entity_poly.type
_entity_poly.pdbx_seq_one_letter_code
_entity_poly.pdbx_strand_id
1 'polypeptide(L)'
;MFGALFAQGSLAYVLVGLGFAALATGLLALAVSRSSPGLWVGLVSLVLTLACSSTALVGTIAGRAKVDRQAAELSPTEAQRVRDEGYRLTRDISEAGFGFGLSSLLLGGAGTVIALLRRRRKDPEAFGLGLPLGAMVLGGVCAFSVIATATPLWIGTPGRNLKADDPARRFAAAEENLAEGRIGPACTELDEAFRAGAKPERAQVRSVDALVSECFEQKMEQALNATSLEDRNRELEWLAASSLPFSEAQRAGLEKERAVSRELAEPK
;
A
#
# COMPACT_ATOMS: atom_id res chain seq x y z
N MET A 1 6.77 -14.38 12.98
CA MET A 1 5.65 -13.53 12.50
C MET A 1 4.92 -12.72 13.58
N PHE A 2 4.85 -13.15 14.85
CA PHE A 2 4.07 -12.43 15.88
C PHE A 2 4.70 -11.14 16.45
N GLY A 3 6.03 -10.98 16.39
CA GLY A 3 6.70 -9.77 16.93
C GLY A 3 6.41 -8.47 16.15
N ALA A 4 5.96 -8.55 14.90
CA ALA A 4 5.62 -7.38 14.08
C ALA A 4 4.20 -6.84 14.38
N LEU A 5 3.27 -7.73 14.74
CA LEU A 5 1.89 -7.38 15.11
C LEU A 5 1.80 -6.75 16.51
N PHE A 6 2.67 -7.14 17.46
CA PHE A 6 2.65 -6.59 18.82
C PHE A 6 3.07 -5.12 18.91
N ALA A 7 3.93 -4.63 18.01
CA ALA A 7 4.33 -3.22 17.97
C ALA A 7 3.27 -2.30 17.30
N GLN A 8 2.45 -2.85 16.40
CA GLN A 8 1.33 -2.11 15.78
C GLN A 8 0.07 -2.15 16.65
N GLY A 9 -0.17 -3.24 17.38
CA GLY A 9 -1.31 -3.37 18.29
C GLY A 9 -1.26 -2.35 19.43
N SER A 10 -0.12 -2.24 20.13
CA SER A 10 0.02 -1.28 21.25
C SER A 10 -0.10 0.17 20.79
N LEU A 11 0.48 0.51 19.64
CA LEU A 11 0.33 1.84 19.03
C LEU A 11 -1.13 2.14 18.64
N ALA A 12 -1.86 1.16 18.11
CA ALA A 12 -3.27 1.32 17.79
C ALA A 12 -4.10 1.59 19.06
N TYR A 13 -3.86 0.87 20.16
CA TYR A 13 -4.56 1.13 21.43
C TYR A 13 -4.24 2.52 22.01
N VAL A 14 -2.97 2.93 21.95
CA VAL A 14 -2.55 4.27 22.40
C VAL A 14 -3.22 5.35 21.54
N LEU A 15 -3.26 5.18 20.22
CA LEU A 15 -3.87 6.12 19.29
C LEU A 15 -5.39 6.22 19.50
N VAL A 16 -6.07 5.09 19.67
CA VAL A 16 -7.51 5.07 19.96
C VAL A 16 -7.79 5.72 21.32
N GLY A 17 -7.01 5.39 22.35
CA GLY A 17 -7.16 5.97 23.68
C GLY A 17 -6.93 7.49 23.69
N LEU A 18 -5.87 7.96 23.05
CA LEU A 18 -5.59 9.39 22.88
C LEU A 18 -6.67 10.09 22.04
N GLY A 19 -7.14 9.45 20.97
CA GLY A 19 -8.19 9.98 20.11
C GLY A 19 -9.51 10.19 20.87
N PHE A 20 -9.95 9.19 21.63
CA PHE A 20 -11.15 9.33 22.48
C PHE A 20 -10.97 10.38 23.58
N ALA A 21 -9.80 10.43 24.22
CA ALA A 21 -9.52 11.46 25.22
C ALA A 21 -9.53 12.87 24.61
N ALA A 22 -8.95 13.05 23.42
CA ALA A 22 -8.95 14.33 22.69
C ALA A 22 -10.37 14.75 22.29
N LEU A 23 -11.20 13.81 21.80
CA LEU A 23 -12.60 14.06 21.47
C LEU A 23 -13.44 14.41 22.70
N ALA A 24 -13.34 13.63 23.78
CA ALA A 24 -14.09 13.86 25.01
C ALA A 24 -13.74 15.22 25.63
N THR A 25 -12.44 15.55 25.68
CA THR A 25 -12.00 16.86 26.17
C THR A 25 -12.37 18.00 25.23
N GLY A 26 -12.40 17.78 23.91
CA GLY A 26 -12.85 18.79 22.94
C GLY A 26 -14.34 19.09 23.06
N LEU A 27 -15.18 18.06 23.21
CA LEU A 27 -16.61 18.20 23.49
C LEU A 27 -16.84 18.91 24.83
N LEU A 28 -16.08 18.52 25.86
CA LEU A 28 -16.14 19.15 27.17
C LEU A 28 -15.73 20.62 27.09
N ALA A 29 -14.67 20.96 26.36
CA ALA A 29 -14.23 22.34 26.15
C ALA A 29 -15.32 23.20 25.50
N LEU A 30 -16.04 22.64 24.53
CA LEU A 30 -17.17 23.33 23.89
C LEU A 30 -18.33 23.53 24.88
N ALA A 31 -18.70 22.49 25.63
CA ALA A 31 -19.77 22.53 26.62
C ALA A 31 -19.49 23.53 27.75
N VAL A 32 -18.25 23.55 28.26
CA VAL A 32 -17.82 24.41 29.36
C VAL A 32 -17.18 25.73 28.90
N SER A 33 -17.22 26.04 27.60
CA SER A 33 -16.67 27.27 26.99
C SER A 33 -17.20 28.57 27.61
N ARG A 34 -18.34 28.48 28.30
CA ARG A 34 -18.99 29.59 29.00
C ARG A 34 -18.48 29.84 30.43
N SER A 35 -17.73 28.89 30.98
CA SER A 35 -17.23 28.87 32.35
C SER A 35 -15.73 29.19 32.41
N SER A 36 -15.24 29.64 33.58
CA SER A 36 -13.82 29.94 33.80
C SER A 36 -12.84 28.80 33.43
N PRO A 37 -13.13 27.50 33.69
CA PRO A 37 -12.24 26.42 33.28
C PRO A 37 -12.26 26.12 31.77
N GLY A 38 -13.22 26.65 31.00
CA GLY A 38 -13.39 26.31 29.57
C GLY A 38 -12.15 26.53 28.71
N LEU A 39 -11.34 27.55 29.03
CA LEU A 39 -10.09 27.80 28.32
C LEU A 39 -9.05 26.70 28.54
N TRP A 40 -8.87 26.27 29.79
CA TRP A 40 -7.87 25.25 30.13
C TRP A 40 -8.25 23.89 29.56
N VAL A 41 -9.54 23.54 29.58
CA VAL A 41 -10.04 22.32 28.95
C VAL A 41 -9.81 22.35 27.43
N GLY A 42 -10.02 23.50 26.80
CA GLY A 42 -9.71 23.71 25.37
C GLY A 42 -8.23 23.52 25.05
N LEU A 43 -7.33 24.10 25.85
CA LEU A 43 -5.88 23.92 25.69
C LEU A 43 -5.44 22.47 25.89
N VAL A 44 -5.98 21.78 26.90
CA VAL A 44 -5.72 20.34 27.12
C VAL A 44 -6.17 19.51 25.93
N SER A 45 -7.34 19.81 25.36
CA SER A 45 -7.82 19.13 24.14
C SER A 45 -6.87 19.34 22.95
N LEU A 46 -6.32 20.55 22.78
CA LEU A 46 -5.32 20.82 21.74
C LEU A 46 -4.02 20.03 21.97
N VAL A 47 -3.54 19.94 23.21
CA VAL A 47 -2.35 19.13 23.55
C VAL A 47 -2.59 17.64 23.26
N LEU A 48 -3.75 17.11 23.63
CA LEU A 48 -4.12 15.71 23.34
C LEU A 48 -4.25 15.46 21.83
N THR A 49 -4.79 16.44 21.10
CA THR A 49 -4.85 16.42 19.63
C THR A 49 -3.45 16.34 19.03
N LEU A 50 -2.52 17.17 19.51
CA LEU A 50 -1.13 17.17 19.07
C LEU A 50 -0.45 15.82 19.36
N ALA A 51 -0.66 15.27 20.56
CA ALA A 51 -0.12 13.97 20.93
C ALA A 51 -0.65 12.86 20.01
N CYS A 52 -1.97 12.81 19.79
CA CYS A 52 -2.62 11.84 18.92
C CYS A 52 -2.08 11.90 17.48
N SER A 53 -2.04 13.09 16.88
CA SER A 53 -1.55 13.30 15.51
C SER A 53 -0.05 13.00 15.40
N SER A 54 0.75 13.38 16.38
CA SER A 54 2.20 13.09 16.39
C SER A 54 2.47 11.59 16.51
N THR A 55 1.71 10.87 17.34
CA THR A 55 1.83 9.41 17.46
C THR A 55 1.43 8.71 16.15
N ALA A 56 0.38 9.18 15.48
CA ALA A 56 -0.03 8.67 14.17
C ALA A 56 1.06 8.89 13.10
N LEU A 57 1.63 10.10 13.07
CA LEU A 57 2.69 10.47 12.13
C LEU A 57 3.97 9.64 12.37
N VAL A 58 4.41 9.51 13.62
CA VAL A 58 5.59 8.69 13.96
C VAL A 58 5.32 7.22 13.63
N GLY A 59 4.13 6.70 13.96
CA GLY A 59 3.74 5.34 13.66
C GLY A 59 3.74 5.03 12.17
N THR A 60 3.27 5.97 11.34
CA THR A 60 3.26 5.82 9.88
C THR A 60 4.66 5.90 9.27
N ILE A 61 5.50 6.85 9.70
CA ILE A 61 6.89 6.96 9.22
C ILE A 61 7.71 5.74 9.63
N ALA A 62 7.66 5.36 10.91
CA ALA A 62 8.39 4.20 11.42
C ALA A 62 7.88 2.89 10.78
N GLY A 63 6.57 2.78 10.55
CA GLY A 63 5.97 1.66 9.84
C GLY A 63 6.50 1.53 8.41
N ARG A 64 6.47 2.62 7.63
CA ARG A 64 6.99 2.64 6.25
C ARG A 64 8.48 2.33 6.19
N ALA A 65 9.29 2.95 7.06
CA ALA A 65 10.73 2.68 7.12
C ALA A 65 11.04 1.20 7.44
N LYS A 66 10.23 0.56 8.28
CA LYS A 66 10.38 -0.87 8.59
C LYS A 66 9.99 -1.75 7.39
N VAL A 67 8.89 -1.41 6.73
CA VAL A 67 8.43 -2.11 5.52
C VAL A 67 9.48 -2.02 4.41
N ASP A 68 10.08 -0.85 4.21
CA ASP A 68 11.14 -0.67 3.20
C ASP A 68 12.41 -1.47 3.52
N ARG A 69 12.80 -1.56 4.80
CA ARG A 69 13.92 -2.42 5.22
C ARG A 69 13.63 -3.90 4.97
N GLN A 70 12.42 -4.35 5.29
CA GLN A 70 12.02 -5.75 5.03
C GLN A 70 11.95 -6.05 3.54
N ALA A 71 11.45 -5.11 2.75
CA ALA A 71 11.36 -5.23 1.30
C ALA A 71 12.74 -5.23 0.61
N ALA A 72 13.79 -4.68 1.24
CA ALA A 72 15.14 -4.66 0.66
C ALA A 72 15.83 -6.03 0.64
N GLU A 73 15.39 -6.97 1.50
CA GLU A 73 15.97 -8.31 1.63
C GLU A 73 15.20 -9.39 0.85
N LEU A 74 14.10 -9.00 0.19
CA LEU A 74 13.18 -9.90 -0.50
C LEU A 74 13.33 -9.78 -2.03
N SER A 75 12.84 -10.78 -2.76
CA SER A 75 12.71 -10.69 -4.21
C SER A 75 11.80 -9.51 -4.60
N PRO A 76 12.06 -8.81 -5.72
CA PRO A 76 11.24 -7.68 -6.18
C PRO A 76 9.72 -7.89 -6.12
N THR A 77 9.23 -9.09 -6.48
CA THR A 77 7.79 -9.43 -6.39
C THR A 77 7.30 -9.54 -4.93
N GLU A 78 8.04 -10.21 -4.05
CA GLU A 78 7.68 -10.31 -2.62
C GLU A 78 7.83 -8.96 -1.92
N ALA A 79 8.85 -8.18 -2.28
CA ALA A 79 9.09 -6.83 -1.82
C ALA A 79 7.92 -5.89 -2.16
N GLN A 80 7.37 -5.99 -3.38
CA GLN A 80 6.16 -5.26 -3.76
C GLN A 80 4.95 -5.68 -2.92
N ARG A 81 4.74 -6.97 -2.68
CA ARG A 81 3.64 -7.45 -1.83
C ARG A 81 3.74 -6.90 -0.40
N VAL A 82 4.92 -7.00 0.19
CA VAL A 82 5.19 -6.52 1.55
C VAL A 82 5.02 -5.00 1.63
N ARG A 83 5.43 -4.26 0.59
CA ARG A 83 5.16 -2.81 0.49
C ARG A 83 3.67 -2.52 0.40
N ASP A 84 2.92 -3.18 -0.47
CA ASP A 84 1.49 -2.88 -0.62
C ASP A 84 0.69 -3.18 0.67
N GLU A 85 0.91 -4.34 1.29
CA GLU A 85 0.25 -4.71 2.55
C GLU A 85 0.68 -3.78 3.70
N GLY A 86 1.99 -3.53 3.83
CA GLY A 86 2.55 -2.69 4.87
C GLY A 86 2.12 -1.23 4.76
N TYR A 87 2.10 -0.68 3.54
CA TYR A 87 1.68 0.70 3.31
C TYR A 87 0.17 0.87 3.50
N ARG A 88 -0.65 -0.13 3.17
CA ARG A 88 -2.09 -0.10 3.46
C ARG A 88 -2.35 -0.01 4.97
N LEU A 89 -1.67 -0.82 5.77
CA LEU A 89 -1.78 -0.76 7.24
C LEU A 89 -1.35 0.60 7.79
N THR A 90 -0.29 1.21 7.25
CA THR A 90 0.10 2.57 7.67
C THR A 90 -0.93 3.62 7.25
N ARG A 91 -1.61 3.43 6.11
CA ARG A 91 -2.66 4.33 5.65
C ARG A 91 -3.85 4.33 6.61
N ASP A 92 -4.27 3.15 7.07
CA ASP A 92 -5.37 3.01 8.03
C ASP A 92 -5.06 3.74 9.36
N ILE A 93 -3.80 3.66 9.83
CA ILE A 93 -3.33 4.39 11.02
C ILE A 93 -3.36 5.90 10.79
N SER A 94 -2.89 6.37 9.63
CA SER A 94 -2.95 7.79 9.24
C SER A 94 -4.40 8.28 9.15
N GLU A 95 -5.31 7.49 8.60
CA GLU A 95 -6.71 7.83 8.46
C GLU A 95 -7.41 7.95 9.81
N ALA A 96 -7.18 6.99 10.71
CA ALA A 96 -7.68 7.06 12.08
C ALA A 96 -7.11 8.27 12.83
N GLY A 97 -5.78 8.48 12.75
CA GLY A 97 -5.11 9.61 13.38
C GLY A 97 -5.60 10.96 12.86
N PHE A 98 -5.81 11.09 11.55
CA PHE A 98 -6.38 12.28 10.94
C PHE A 98 -7.84 12.51 11.34
N GLY A 99 -8.67 11.47 11.32
CA GLY A 99 -10.08 11.54 11.70
C GLY A 99 -10.27 12.01 13.14
N PHE A 100 -9.53 11.41 14.08
CA PHE A 100 -9.53 11.86 15.48
C PHE A 100 -8.95 13.26 15.63
N GLY A 101 -7.77 13.51 15.05
CA GLY A 101 -7.05 14.77 15.20
C GLY A 101 -7.78 15.98 14.61
N LEU A 102 -8.41 15.84 13.44
CA LEU A 102 -9.19 16.91 12.83
C LEU A 102 -10.43 17.24 13.66
N SER A 103 -11.17 16.21 14.07
CA SER A 103 -12.39 16.38 14.85
C SER A 103 -12.11 17.03 16.21
N SER A 104 -11.08 16.57 16.91
CA SER A 104 -10.70 17.15 18.21
C SER A 104 -10.09 18.55 18.06
N LEU A 105 -9.34 18.83 16.99
CA LEU A 105 -8.83 20.17 16.69
C LEU A 105 -9.98 21.17 16.50
N LEU A 106 -11.02 20.80 15.76
CA LEU A 106 -12.18 21.65 15.51
C LEU A 106 -12.94 21.93 16.81
N LEU A 107 -13.19 20.90 17.62
CA LEU A 107 -13.92 21.03 18.89
C LEU A 107 -13.13 21.81 19.95
N GLY A 108 -11.87 21.43 20.19
CA GLY A 108 -10.97 22.09 21.14
C GLY A 108 -10.61 23.51 20.71
N GLY A 109 -10.40 23.72 19.40
CA GLY A 109 -10.17 25.04 18.81
C GLY A 109 -11.38 25.96 18.97
N ALA A 110 -12.58 25.50 18.62
CA ALA A 110 -13.81 26.27 18.80
C ALA A 110 -14.06 26.63 20.27
N GLY A 111 -13.93 25.67 21.19
CA GLY A 111 -14.06 25.90 22.63
C GLY A 111 -13.06 26.94 23.16
N THR A 112 -11.80 26.84 22.73
CA THR A 112 -10.73 27.78 23.07
C THR A 112 -11.01 29.20 22.56
N VAL A 113 -11.41 29.33 21.28
CA VAL A 113 -11.74 30.62 20.66
C VAL A 113 -12.93 31.28 21.36
N ILE A 114 -14.01 30.54 21.64
CA ILE A 114 -15.18 31.06 22.35
C ILE A 114 -14.80 31.53 23.77
N ALA A 115 -13.99 30.75 24.49
CA ALA A 115 -13.53 31.10 25.83
C ALA A 115 -12.65 32.36 25.82
N LEU A 116 -11.73 32.48 24.86
CA LEU A 116 -10.87 33.66 24.70
C LEU A 116 -11.67 34.91 24.35
N LEU A 117 -12.61 34.83 23.39
CA LEU A 117 -13.45 35.96 23.00
C LEU A 117 -14.31 36.46 24.17
N ARG A 118 -14.84 35.55 25.00
CA ARG A 118 -15.61 35.93 26.19
C ARG A 118 -14.74 36.58 27.25
N ARG A 119 -13.55 36.05 27.50
CA ARG A 119 -12.65 36.60 28.51
C ARG A 119 -12.13 37.99 28.10
N ARG A 120 -11.85 38.21 26.80
CA ARG A 120 -11.57 39.54 26.24
C ARG A 120 -12.72 40.54 26.44
N ARG A 121 -13.98 40.09 26.34
CA ARG A 121 -15.15 40.94 26.58
C ARG A 121 -15.36 41.28 28.06
N LYS A 122 -15.06 40.35 28.97
CA LYS A 122 -15.26 40.54 30.41
C LYS A 122 -14.15 41.38 31.05
N ASP A 123 -12.92 41.22 30.59
CA ASP A 123 -11.77 41.83 31.25
C ASP A 123 -10.66 42.11 30.23
N PRO A 124 -10.74 43.22 29.48
CA PRO A 124 -9.81 43.54 28.42
C PRO A 124 -8.42 43.94 28.94
N GLU A 125 -8.32 44.49 30.16
CA GLU A 125 -7.05 44.92 30.76
C GLU A 125 -6.26 43.74 31.37
N ALA A 126 -6.95 42.73 31.92
CA ALA A 126 -6.31 41.49 32.36
C ALA A 126 -5.94 40.54 31.21
N PHE A 127 -6.34 40.85 29.98
CA PHE A 127 -6.07 40.07 28.78
C PHE A 127 -4.66 40.36 28.23
N GLY A 128 -3.63 40.04 29.02
CA GLY A 128 -2.24 40.16 28.60
C GLY A 128 -1.96 39.36 27.31
N LEU A 129 -1.02 39.85 26.48
CA LEU A 129 -0.72 39.30 25.15
C LEU A 129 -0.27 37.82 25.16
N GLY A 130 0.25 37.30 26.27
CA GLY A 130 0.85 35.96 26.34
C GLY A 130 -0.12 34.79 26.16
N LEU A 131 -1.32 34.88 26.74
CA LEU A 131 -2.33 33.80 26.68
C LEU A 131 -2.93 33.58 25.28
N PRO A 132 -3.37 34.63 24.53
CA PRO A 132 -3.85 34.46 23.17
C PRO A 132 -2.73 34.08 22.20
N LEU A 133 -1.51 34.58 22.39
CA LEU A 133 -0.36 34.19 21.56
C LEU A 133 -0.03 32.70 21.74
N GLY A 134 0.02 32.22 22.98
CA GLY A 134 0.25 30.80 23.28
C GLY A 134 -0.83 29.89 22.69
N ALA A 135 -2.10 30.30 22.74
CA ALA A 135 -3.19 29.56 22.12
C ALA A 135 -3.11 29.53 20.58
N MET A 136 -2.71 30.64 19.95
CA MET A 136 -2.48 30.69 18.50
C MET A 136 -1.32 29.79 18.07
N VAL A 137 -0.19 29.84 18.77
CA VAL A 137 0.98 28.99 18.47
C VAL A 137 0.61 27.53 18.64
N LEU A 138 -0.03 27.16 19.75
CA LEU A 138 -0.47 25.78 19.99
C LEU A 138 -1.46 25.32 18.90
N GLY A 139 -2.45 26.15 18.56
CA GLY A 139 -3.41 25.86 17.49
C GLY A 139 -2.73 25.66 16.14
N GLY A 140 -1.75 26.50 15.80
CA GLY A 140 -0.96 26.37 14.58
C GLY A 140 -0.15 25.08 14.51
N VAL A 141 0.54 24.72 15.60
CA VAL A 141 1.30 23.46 15.70
C VAL A 141 0.36 22.24 15.61
N CYS A 142 -0.82 22.30 16.24
CA CYS A 142 -1.81 21.24 16.14
C CYS A 142 -2.34 21.09 14.71
N ALA A 143 -2.68 22.20 14.05
CA ALA A 143 -3.15 22.19 12.66
C ALA A 143 -2.08 21.61 11.72
N PHE A 144 -0.83 22.03 11.87
CA PHE A 144 0.28 21.47 11.10
C PHE A 144 0.43 19.95 11.34
N SER A 145 0.37 19.50 12.60
CA SER A 145 0.49 18.08 12.94
C SER A 145 -0.65 17.23 12.34
N VAL A 146 -1.89 17.72 12.38
CA VAL A 146 -3.04 17.04 11.75
C VAL A 146 -2.85 16.97 10.23
N ILE A 147 -2.45 18.07 9.59
CA ILE A 147 -2.19 18.11 8.15
C ILE A 147 -1.04 17.15 7.77
N ALA A 148 0.05 17.15 8.53
CA ALA A 148 1.17 16.25 8.31
C ALA A 148 0.76 14.78 8.40
N THR A 149 -0.17 14.44 9.30
CA THR A 149 -0.75 13.09 9.45
C THR A 149 -1.58 12.68 8.24
N ALA A 150 -2.15 13.64 7.51
CA ALA A 150 -2.91 13.40 6.27
C ALA A 150 -2.01 13.26 5.03
N THR A 151 -0.76 13.71 5.07
CA THR A 151 0.18 13.62 3.93
C THR A 151 0.26 12.21 3.32
N PRO A 152 0.33 11.11 4.10
CA PRO A 152 0.30 9.74 3.59
C PRO A 152 -0.99 9.34 2.84
N LEU A 153 -2.10 10.06 3.05
CA LEU A 153 -3.38 9.86 2.38
C LEU A 153 -3.41 10.53 1.00
N TRP A 154 -2.67 11.63 0.83
CA TRP A 154 -2.60 12.41 -0.41
C TRP A 154 -1.44 11.99 -1.31
N ILE A 155 -0.28 11.69 -0.71
CA ILE A 155 0.85 11.10 -1.41
C ILE A 155 0.61 9.59 -1.42
N GLY A 156 0.04 9.11 -2.53
CA GLY A 156 -0.29 7.69 -2.74
C GLY A 156 0.86 6.76 -2.38
N THR A 157 0.53 5.50 -2.11
CA THR A 157 1.53 4.49 -1.76
C THR A 157 2.44 4.23 -2.97
N PRO A 158 3.78 4.27 -2.83
CA PRO A 158 4.69 3.86 -3.89
C PRO A 158 4.48 2.36 -4.16
N GLY A 159 3.80 2.05 -5.25
CA GLY A 159 3.42 0.69 -5.62
C GLY A 159 2.37 0.70 -6.73
N ARG A 160 2.33 -0.36 -7.54
CA ARG A 160 1.25 -0.54 -8.51
C ARG A 160 -0.02 -0.84 -7.72
N ASN A 161 -1.11 -0.10 -7.93
CA ASN A 161 -2.42 -0.30 -7.26
C ASN A 161 -3.10 -1.61 -7.73
N LEU A 162 -2.45 -2.75 -7.55
CA LEU A 162 -2.98 -4.08 -7.84
C LEU A 162 -3.44 -4.69 -6.52
N LYS A 163 -4.61 -5.31 -6.48
CA LYS A 163 -5.03 -6.07 -5.29
C LYS A 163 -4.04 -7.20 -5.01
N ALA A 164 -3.96 -7.66 -3.76
CA ALA A 164 -3.05 -8.76 -3.38
C ALA A 164 -3.31 -10.02 -4.23
N ASP A 165 -4.58 -10.28 -4.56
CA ASP A 165 -5.02 -11.42 -5.38
C ASP A 165 -5.17 -11.08 -6.87
N ASP A 166 -4.65 -9.93 -7.33
CA ASP A 166 -4.79 -9.56 -8.74
C ASP A 166 -3.87 -10.43 -9.61
N PRO A 167 -4.42 -11.23 -10.54
CA PRO A 167 -3.62 -12.11 -11.38
C PRO A 167 -2.68 -11.34 -12.30
N ALA A 168 -2.89 -10.02 -12.50
CA ALA A 168 -1.97 -9.17 -13.23
C ALA A 168 -0.58 -9.03 -12.56
N ARG A 169 -0.44 -9.35 -11.27
CA ARG A 169 0.87 -9.41 -10.58
C ARG A 169 1.78 -10.49 -11.16
N ARG A 170 1.20 -11.58 -11.68
CA ARG A 170 1.97 -12.71 -12.25
C ARG A 170 2.73 -12.31 -13.50
N PHE A 171 2.26 -11.30 -14.24
CA PHE A 171 3.04 -10.73 -15.34
C PHE A 171 4.32 -10.04 -14.88
N ALA A 172 4.31 -9.39 -13.70
CA ALA A 172 5.53 -8.80 -13.14
C ALA A 172 6.50 -9.88 -12.63
N ALA A 173 5.97 -10.94 -12.02
CA ALA A 173 6.76 -12.11 -11.61
C ALA A 173 7.39 -12.81 -12.83
N ALA A 174 6.66 -12.88 -13.96
CA ALA A 174 7.19 -13.44 -15.21
C ALA A 174 8.32 -12.58 -15.78
N GLU A 175 8.17 -11.25 -15.81
CA GLU A 175 9.23 -10.31 -16.24
C GLU A 175 10.49 -10.44 -15.38
N GLU A 176 10.32 -10.59 -14.06
CA GLU A 176 11.44 -10.76 -13.13
C GLU A 176 12.17 -12.10 -13.34
N ASN A 177 11.42 -13.21 -13.40
CA ASN A 177 12.02 -14.51 -13.68
C ASN A 177 12.75 -14.52 -15.04
N LEU A 178 12.25 -13.80 -16.05
CA LEU A 178 12.95 -13.62 -17.33
C LEU A 178 14.22 -12.79 -17.19
N ALA A 179 14.18 -11.68 -16.46
CA ALA A 179 15.37 -10.85 -16.20
C ALA A 179 16.50 -11.61 -15.47
N GLU A 180 16.13 -12.61 -14.67
CA GLU A 180 17.07 -13.49 -13.97
C GLU A 180 17.45 -14.75 -14.76
N GLY A 181 16.97 -14.91 -15.99
CA GLY A 181 17.25 -16.07 -16.83
C GLY A 181 16.54 -17.36 -16.40
N ARG A 182 15.47 -17.25 -15.59
CA ARG A 182 14.63 -18.36 -15.12
C ARG A 182 13.41 -18.52 -16.04
N ILE A 183 13.63 -18.99 -17.27
CA ILE A 183 12.59 -19.03 -18.30
C ILE A 183 11.44 -20.00 -17.97
N GLY A 184 11.72 -21.18 -17.41
CA GLY A 184 10.68 -22.14 -17.03
C GLY A 184 9.63 -21.53 -16.08
N PRO A 185 10.05 -21.01 -14.91
CA PRO A 185 9.18 -20.28 -14.00
C PRO A 185 8.47 -19.07 -14.64
N ALA A 186 9.17 -18.29 -15.47
CA ALA A 186 8.59 -17.14 -16.14
C ALA A 186 7.42 -17.52 -17.07
N CYS A 187 7.62 -18.56 -17.89
CA CYS A 187 6.61 -19.10 -18.79
C CYS A 187 5.37 -19.61 -18.05
N THR A 188 5.56 -20.30 -16.92
CA THR A 188 4.46 -20.78 -16.09
C THR A 188 3.66 -19.64 -15.49
N GLU A 189 4.32 -18.63 -14.90
CA GLU A 189 3.64 -17.46 -14.34
C GLU A 189 2.85 -16.69 -15.41
N LEU A 190 3.40 -16.59 -16.63
CA LEU A 190 2.74 -15.96 -17.77
C LEU A 190 1.49 -16.76 -18.20
N ASP A 191 1.62 -18.08 -18.36
CA ASP A 191 0.51 -18.97 -18.71
C ASP A 191 -0.62 -18.90 -17.68
N GLU A 192 -0.28 -18.95 -16.39
CA GLU A 192 -1.25 -18.86 -15.32
C GLU A 192 -1.92 -17.48 -15.24
N ALA A 193 -1.19 -16.38 -15.55
CA ALA A 193 -1.76 -15.04 -15.63
C ALA A 193 -2.85 -14.97 -16.72
N PHE A 194 -2.56 -15.48 -17.92
CA PHE A 194 -3.51 -15.52 -19.02
C PHE A 194 -4.68 -16.47 -18.74
N ARG A 195 -4.42 -17.64 -18.13
CA ARG A 195 -5.47 -18.60 -17.73
C ARG A 195 -6.45 -17.98 -16.71
N ALA A 196 -5.97 -17.12 -15.82
CA ALA A 196 -6.78 -16.37 -14.88
C ALA A 196 -7.53 -15.17 -15.51
N GLY A 197 -7.38 -14.93 -16.82
CA GLY A 197 -8.01 -13.81 -17.52
C GLY A 197 -7.41 -12.45 -17.16
N ALA A 198 -6.15 -12.42 -16.71
CA ALA A 198 -5.48 -11.18 -16.34
C ALA A 198 -5.29 -10.28 -17.58
N LYS A 199 -5.51 -8.97 -17.40
CA LYS A 199 -5.28 -7.99 -18.47
C LYS A 199 -3.85 -7.43 -18.40
N PRO A 200 -3.01 -7.62 -19.45
CA PRO A 200 -1.61 -7.20 -19.44
C PRO A 200 -1.43 -5.68 -19.31
N GLU A 201 -2.40 -4.89 -19.81
CA GLU A 201 -2.44 -3.42 -19.69
C GLU A 201 -2.38 -2.92 -18.23
N ARG A 202 -2.86 -3.72 -17.27
CA ARG A 202 -2.86 -3.36 -15.85
C ARG A 202 -1.52 -3.59 -15.17
N ALA A 203 -0.68 -4.46 -15.73
CA ALA A 203 0.57 -4.89 -15.11
C ALA A 203 1.77 -3.98 -15.43
N GLN A 204 1.65 -3.05 -16.40
CA GLN A 204 2.71 -2.10 -16.80
C GLN A 204 4.09 -2.75 -17.07
N VAL A 205 4.09 -3.95 -17.63
CA VAL A 205 5.27 -4.75 -17.99
C VAL A 205 5.91 -4.23 -19.27
N ARG A 206 7.23 -4.40 -19.46
CA ARG A 206 7.89 -4.11 -20.74
C ARG A 206 7.46 -5.14 -21.80
N SER A 207 6.38 -4.85 -22.51
CA SER A 207 5.86 -5.63 -23.66
C SER A 207 5.55 -7.09 -23.34
N VAL A 208 4.28 -7.39 -23.01
CA VAL A 208 3.85 -8.77 -22.79
C VAL A 208 4.00 -9.63 -24.05
N ASP A 209 3.85 -9.04 -25.24
CA ASP A 209 4.06 -9.76 -26.52
C ASP A 209 5.50 -10.23 -26.69
N ALA A 210 6.48 -9.46 -26.19
CA ALA A 210 7.89 -9.87 -26.20
C ALA A 210 8.13 -11.05 -25.25
N LEU A 211 7.57 -11.01 -24.04
CA LEU A 211 7.68 -12.10 -23.06
C LEU A 211 7.00 -13.39 -23.56
N VAL A 212 5.83 -13.28 -24.22
CA VAL A 212 5.15 -14.41 -24.85
C VAL A 212 5.99 -15.01 -25.98
N SER A 213 6.58 -14.15 -26.82
CA SER A 213 7.41 -14.60 -27.96
C SER A 213 8.68 -15.30 -27.50
N GLU A 214 9.37 -14.74 -26.51
CA GLU A 214 10.59 -15.33 -25.93
C GLU A 214 10.29 -16.67 -25.26
N CYS A 215 9.17 -16.76 -24.54
CA CYS A 215 8.72 -18.02 -23.95
C CYS A 215 8.41 -19.09 -25.01
N PHE A 216 7.75 -18.72 -26.11
CA PHE A 216 7.47 -19.62 -27.24
C PHE A 216 8.76 -20.12 -27.88
N GLU A 217 9.68 -19.22 -28.22
CA GLU A 217 10.94 -19.56 -28.90
C GLU A 217 11.77 -20.53 -28.06
N GLN A 218 11.91 -20.26 -26.76
CA GLN A 218 12.69 -21.14 -25.88
C GLN A 218 12.05 -22.50 -25.68
N LYS A 219 10.72 -22.57 -25.50
CA LYS A 219 10.04 -23.86 -25.37
C LYS A 219 10.09 -24.68 -26.66
N MET A 220 10.01 -24.01 -27.81
CA MET A 220 10.20 -24.66 -29.10
C MET A 220 11.64 -25.18 -29.26
N GLU A 221 12.64 -24.38 -28.91
CA GLU A 221 14.04 -24.80 -28.92
C GLU A 221 14.30 -26.00 -27.99
N GLN A 222 13.71 -26.01 -26.79
CA GLN A 222 13.78 -27.16 -25.88
C GLN A 222 13.16 -28.42 -26.48
N ALA A 223 12.02 -28.30 -27.16
CA ALA A 223 11.39 -29.43 -27.85
C ALA A 223 12.24 -29.96 -29.00
N LEU A 224 12.87 -29.06 -29.76
CA LEU A 224 13.73 -29.43 -30.90
C LEU A 224 15.05 -30.07 -30.46
N ASN A 225 15.61 -29.63 -29.34
CA ASN A 225 16.86 -30.13 -28.78
C ASN A 225 16.67 -31.30 -27.79
N ALA A 226 15.44 -31.76 -27.58
CA ALA A 226 15.14 -32.87 -26.69
C ALA A 226 15.79 -34.18 -27.17
N THR A 227 16.40 -34.91 -26.23
CA THR A 227 17.06 -36.19 -26.49
C THR A 227 16.10 -37.36 -26.61
N SER A 228 14.84 -37.19 -26.18
CA SER A 228 13.79 -38.20 -26.25
C SER A 228 12.53 -37.65 -26.93
N LEU A 229 11.80 -38.53 -27.62
CA LEU A 229 10.50 -38.18 -28.20
C LEU A 229 9.46 -37.83 -27.13
N GLU A 230 9.58 -38.40 -25.94
CA GLU A 230 8.71 -38.12 -24.80
C GLU A 230 8.91 -36.68 -24.28
N ASP A 231 10.15 -36.26 -24.08
CA ASP A 231 10.47 -34.88 -23.66
C ASP A 231 10.07 -33.88 -24.74
N ARG A 232 10.31 -34.19 -26.02
CA ARG A 232 9.86 -33.38 -27.15
C ARG A 232 8.34 -33.20 -27.13
N ASN A 233 7.60 -34.30 -27.01
CA ASN A 233 6.14 -34.26 -26.98
C ASN A 233 5.61 -33.50 -25.77
N ARG A 234 6.22 -33.66 -24.59
CA ARG A 234 5.84 -32.92 -23.38
C ARG A 234 5.89 -31.41 -23.59
N GLU A 235 6.97 -30.88 -24.16
CA GLU A 235 7.10 -29.44 -24.39
C GLU A 235 6.13 -28.94 -25.48
N LEU A 236 5.95 -29.70 -26.57
CA LEU A 236 5.00 -29.36 -27.63
C LEU A 236 3.54 -29.40 -27.15
N GLU A 237 3.19 -30.34 -26.26
CA GLU A 237 1.87 -30.42 -25.65
C GLU A 237 1.63 -29.29 -24.65
N TRP A 238 2.64 -28.91 -23.87
CA TRP A 238 2.56 -27.74 -23.00
C TRP A 238 2.26 -26.48 -23.81
N LEU A 239 2.99 -26.25 -24.91
CA LEU A 239 2.74 -25.13 -25.82
C LEU A 239 1.31 -25.18 -26.38
N ALA A 240 0.84 -26.36 -26.80
CA ALA A 240 -0.50 -26.51 -27.35
C ALA A 240 -1.62 -26.28 -26.32
N ALA A 241 -1.36 -26.59 -25.04
CA ALA A 241 -2.30 -26.43 -23.94
C ALA A 241 -2.21 -25.05 -23.24
N SER A 242 -1.18 -24.26 -23.55
CA SER A 242 -1.00 -22.95 -22.93
C SER A 242 -2.11 -21.97 -23.32
N SER A 243 -2.45 -21.08 -22.40
CA SER A 243 -3.37 -19.96 -22.58
C SER A 243 -2.68 -18.72 -23.16
N LEU A 244 -1.41 -18.85 -23.58
CA LEU A 244 -0.65 -17.73 -24.12
C LEU A 244 -1.19 -17.29 -25.50
N PRO A 245 -1.27 -15.98 -25.76
CA PRO A 245 -1.77 -15.45 -27.03
C PRO A 245 -0.70 -15.53 -28.12
N PHE A 246 -0.43 -16.74 -28.61
CA PHE A 246 0.50 -16.94 -29.74
C PHE A 246 -0.07 -16.35 -31.04
N SER A 247 0.83 -15.80 -31.86
CA SER A 247 0.52 -15.39 -33.23
C SER A 247 0.12 -16.59 -34.12
N GLU A 248 -0.58 -16.33 -35.22
CA GLU A 248 -0.97 -17.37 -36.18
C GLU A 248 0.25 -18.11 -36.75
N ALA A 249 1.35 -17.38 -37.00
CA ALA A 249 2.59 -17.97 -37.48
C ALA A 249 3.21 -18.95 -36.47
N GLN A 250 3.21 -18.60 -35.17
CA GLN A 250 3.69 -19.46 -34.10
C GLN A 250 2.82 -20.71 -33.94
N ARG A 251 1.49 -20.58 -34.04
CA ARG A 251 0.56 -21.72 -34.00
C ARG A 251 0.77 -22.68 -35.17
N ALA A 252 0.89 -22.16 -36.39
CA ALA A 252 1.16 -22.97 -37.57
C ALA A 252 2.51 -23.70 -37.47
N GLY A 253 3.54 -23.04 -36.94
CA GLY A 253 4.84 -23.66 -36.66
C GLY A 253 4.74 -24.81 -35.65
N LEU A 254 4.00 -24.61 -34.56
CA LEU A 254 3.77 -25.64 -33.54
C LEU A 254 3.03 -26.86 -34.10
N GLU A 255 1.99 -26.66 -34.91
CA GLU A 255 1.24 -27.76 -35.52
C GLU A 255 2.11 -28.60 -36.46
N LYS A 256 2.98 -27.94 -37.24
CA LYS A 256 3.96 -28.61 -38.10
C LYS A 256 4.90 -29.51 -37.29
N GLU A 257 5.49 -28.98 -36.22
CA GLU A 257 6.42 -29.76 -35.38
C GLU A 257 5.73 -30.91 -34.63
N ARG A 258 4.46 -30.74 -34.26
CA ARG A 258 3.64 -31.83 -33.69
C ARG A 258 3.34 -32.93 -34.71
N ALA A 259 3.09 -32.58 -35.98
CA ALA A 259 2.90 -33.55 -37.05
C ALA A 259 4.17 -34.39 -37.26
N VAL A 260 5.34 -33.74 -37.33
CA VAL A 260 6.64 -34.41 -37.42
C VAL A 260 6.87 -35.35 -36.23
N SER A 261 6.54 -34.91 -35.02
CA SER A 261 6.71 -35.75 -33.81
C SER A 261 5.82 -37.00 -33.83
N ARG A 262 4.61 -36.91 -34.40
CA ARG A 262 3.70 -38.07 -34.56
C ARG A 262 4.23 -39.07 -35.58
N GLU A 263 4.71 -38.59 -36.72
CA GLU A 263 5.32 -39.44 -37.76
C GLU A 263 6.55 -40.21 -37.23
N LEU A 264 7.34 -39.59 -36.34
CA LEU A 264 8.49 -40.23 -35.70
C LEU A 264 8.09 -41.26 -34.63
N ALA A 265 6.87 -41.17 -34.08
CA ALA A 265 6.37 -42.07 -33.04
C ALA A 265 5.66 -43.30 -33.62
N GLU A 266 5.26 -43.29 -34.90
CA GLU A 266 4.66 -44.45 -35.56
C GLU A 266 5.74 -45.50 -35.88
N PRO A 267 5.61 -46.75 -35.36
CA PRO A 267 6.53 -47.81 -35.72
C PRO A 267 6.34 -48.18 -37.19
N LYS A 268 7.43 -48.08 -37.97
CA LYS A 268 7.50 -48.64 -39.32
C LYS A 268 7.58 -50.15 -39.32
#